data_AF-A0A1T4PEC6-F1
#
_entry.id   AF-A0A1T4PEC6-F1
#
_cell.length_a   1.000
_cell.length_b   1.000
_cell.length_c   1.000
_cell.angle_alpha   90.00
_cell.angle_beta   90.00
_cell.angle_gamma   90.00
#
_symmetry.space_group_name_H-M   'P 1'
#
loop_
_entity.id
_entity.type
_entity.pdbx_description
1 polymer ?
#
loop_
_entity_poly.entity_id
_entity_poly.type
_entity_poly.pdbx_seq_one_letter_code
_entity_poly.pdbx_strand_id
1 'polypeptide(L)'
;MSLFINKKEINPKINSYTLNSNDPKALLLFYHYFDLCLSQTLPENIENIILLCIGSDRSTGDCLGPLIGHKLYKNKYNKIHILGTLENPVHAKNLEKTLNTIKASYPSPFIISLDACLGRHNSIGNIIISSGPLKPGAGVNKNLPEIGDMSIIGIVNIGGYMEYSILQSTRLNTVMKIADIISRGLNRHFNLISDSYFINPSTEKSHFDL
;
A
#
# COMPACT_ATOMS: atom_id res chain seq x y z
N MET A 1 12.88 -10.84 -19.27
CA MET A 1 14.09 -11.26 -18.52
C MET A 1 13.64 -11.66 -17.13
N SER A 2 13.49 -12.97 -16.96
CA SER A 2 12.93 -13.61 -15.77
C SER A 2 13.79 -13.32 -14.54
N LEU A 3 13.24 -12.65 -13.54
CA LEU A 3 13.84 -12.50 -12.21
C LEU A 3 13.15 -13.45 -11.24
N PHE A 4 13.33 -14.75 -11.45
CA PHE A 4 13.29 -15.69 -10.33
C PHE A 4 14.57 -15.47 -9.52
N ILE A 5 14.47 -14.60 -8.51
CA ILE A 5 15.54 -14.42 -7.53
C ILE A 5 15.69 -15.74 -6.78
N ASN A 6 16.91 -16.29 -6.87
CA ASN A 6 17.33 -17.51 -6.17
C ASN A 6 16.98 -17.41 -4.67
N LYS A 7 16.17 -18.35 -4.18
CA LYS A 7 15.67 -18.45 -2.79
C LYS A 7 16.76 -18.75 -1.72
N LYS A 8 18.04 -18.52 -2.01
CA LYS A 8 19.15 -18.79 -1.07
C LYS A 8 19.83 -17.49 -0.69
N GLU A 9 19.88 -17.24 0.62
CA GLU A 9 20.39 -16.04 1.32
C GLU A 9 19.36 -14.92 1.58
N ILE A 10 18.25 -15.25 2.23
CA ILE A 10 17.43 -14.25 2.94
C ILE A 10 17.84 -14.26 4.41
N ASN A 11 18.55 -13.21 4.83
CA ASN A 11 18.83 -12.88 6.23
C ASN A 11 17.53 -12.87 7.07
N PRO A 12 17.56 -13.17 8.39
CA PRO A 12 16.33 -13.37 9.16
C PRO A 12 15.47 -12.09 9.21
N LYS A 13 14.28 -12.17 8.57
CA LYS A 13 13.06 -11.36 8.74
C LYS A 13 13.25 -9.85 8.98
N ILE A 14 13.74 -9.12 7.98
CA ILE A 14 13.33 -7.72 7.85
C ILE A 14 11.91 -7.73 7.27
N ASN A 15 10.91 -7.59 8.14
CA ASN A 15 9.50 -7.52 7.73
C ASN A 15 9.10 -6.12 7.23
N SER A 16 10.02 -5.16 7.22
CA SER A 16 9.71 -3.77 6.91
C SER A 16 10.88 -3.06 6.24
N TYR A 17 10.61 -2.40 5.12
CA TYR A 17 11.56 -1.63 4.33
C TYR A 17 11.18 -0.16 4.34
N THR A 18 12.16 0.74 4.46
CA THR A 18 11.93 2.19 4.52
C THR A 18 12.73 2.90 3.45
N LEU A 19 12.09 3.83 2.75
CA LEU A 19 12.72 4.77 1.82
C LEU A 19 12.24 6.20 2.10
N ASN A 20 12.98 7.23 1.66
CA ASN A 20 12.54 8.63 1.78
C ASN A 20 12.10 9.18 0.42
N SER A 21 10.96 9.87 0.37
CA SER A 21 10.40 10.49 -0.84
C SER A 21 11.27 11.60 -1.45
N ASN A 22 12.25 12.13 -0.73
CA ASN A 22 13.22 13.10 -1.28
C ASN A 22 14.48 12.43 -1.86
N ASP A 23 14.64 11.11 -1.73
CA ASP A 23 15.73 10.39 -2.39
C ASP A 23 15.49 10.39 -3.91
N PRO A 24 16.47 10.81 -4.74
CA PRO A 24 16.36 10.71 -6.21
C PRO A 24 16.05 9.29 -6.72
N LYS A 25 16.39 8.25 -5.95
CA LYS A 25 16.12 6.84 -6.24
C LYS A 25 14.85 6.32 -5.58
N ALA A 26 14.06 7.16 -4.91
CA ALA A 26 12.88 6.74 -4.14
C ALA A 26 11.94 5.82 -4.92
N LEU A 27 11.67 6.12 -6.19
CA LEU A 27 10.79 5.29 -7.02
C LEU A 27 11.40 3.90 -7.29
N LEU A 28 12.70 3.82 -7.55
CA LEU A 28 13.40 2.55 -7.77
C LEU A 28 13.45 1.73 -6.48
N LEU A 29 13.72 2.37 -5.35
CA LEU A 29 13.68 1.73 -4.03
C LEU A 29 12.29 1.23 -3.71
N PHE A 30 11.25 2.01 -4.00
CA PHE A 30 9.86 1.56 -3.83
C PHE A 30 9.60 0.32 -4.68
N TYR A 31 10.05 0.31 -5.94
CA TYR A 31 9.88 -0.87 -6.79
C TYR A 31 10.49 -2.12 -6.16
N HIS A 32 11.75 -2.02 -5.73
CA HIS A 32 12.45 -3.14 -5.14
C HIS A 32 11.84 -3.61 -3.81
N TYR A 33 11.55 -2.69 -2.90
CA TYR A 33 11.04 -3.02 -1.57
C TYR A 33 9.60 -3.55 -1.60
N PHE A 34 8.76 -3.02 -2.49
CA PHE A 34 7.43 -3.56 -2.69
C PHE A 34 7.47 -4.98 -3.22
N ASP A 35 8.33 -5.28 -4.21
CA ASP A 35 8.51 -6.63 -4.76
C ASP A 35 9.04 -7.62 -3.71
N LEU A 36 10.00 -7.20 -2.88
CA LEU A 36 10.49 -8.01 -1.76
C LEU A 36 9.39 -8.33 -0.74
N CYS A 37 8.58 -7.36 -0.35
CA CYS A 37 7.45 -7.63 0.56
C CYS A 37 6.39 -8.52 -0.12
N LEU A 38 5.98 -8.17 -1.34
CA LEU A 38 4.93 -8.89 -2.05
C LEU A 38 5.30 -10.37 -2.24
N SER A 39 6.53 -10.67 -2.65
CA SER A 39 7.01 -12.05 -2.84
C SER A 39 7.08 -12.88 -1.55
N GLN A 40 7.15 -12.22 -0.39
CA GLN A 40 7.11 -12.89 0.92
C GLN A 40 5.69 -13.15 1.43
N THR A 41 4.72 -12.33 1.02
CA THR A 41 3.36 -12.35 1.60
C THR A 41 2.28 -12.83 0.66
N LEU A 42 2.47 -12.69 -0.66
CA LEU A 42 1.42 -12.99 -1.63
C LEU A 42 1.17 -14.51 -1.69
N PRO A 43 -0.07 -14.98 -1.47
CA PRO A 43 -0.42 -16.39 -1.61
C PRO A 43 -0.29 -16.86 -3.07
N GLU A 44 0.03 -18.14 -3.27
CA GLU A 44 0.19 -18.74 -4.62
C GLU A 44 -1.08 -18.62 -5.48
N ASN A 45 -2.26 -18.77 -4.87
CA ASN A 45 -3.56 -18.76 -5.54
C ASN A 45 -4.41 -17.56 -5.11
N ILE A 46 -4.02 -16.36 -5.56
CA ILE A 46 -4.77 -15.13 -5.25
C ILE A 46 -5.80 -14.79 -6.33
N GLU A 47 -7.05 -14.58 -5.88
CA GLU A 47 -8.16 -14.16 -6.75
C GLU A 47 -8.48 -12.68 -6.63
N ASN A 48 -8.28 -12.09 -5.44
CA ASN A 48 -8.62 -10.70 -5.17
C ASN A 48 -7.52 -10.05 -4.33
N ILE A 49 -6.93 -8.98 -4.86
CA ILE A 49 -6.05 -8.08 -4.12
C ILE A 49 -6.83 -6.80 -3.85
N ILE A 50 -6.91 -6.38 -2.60
CA ILE A 50 -7.57 -5.15 -2.20
C ILE A 50 -6.51 -4.13 -1.80
N LEU A 51 -6.41 -3.02 -2.51
CA LEU A 51 -5.70 -1.85 -2.02
C LEU A 51 -6.67 -1.01 -1.19
N LEU A 52 -6.50 -1.03 0.13
CA LEU A 52 -7.32 -0.27 1.07
C LEU A 52 -6.61 1.02 1.47
N CYS A 53 -6.97 2.12 0.81
CA CYS A 53 -6.45 3.44 1.04
C CYS A 53 -7.20 4.16 2.18
N ILE A 54 -6.59 4.20 3.35
CA ILE A 54 -7.14 4.78 4.57
C ILE A 54 -6.76 6.27 4.67
N GLY A 55 -7.73 7.09 5.07
CA GLY A 55 -7.55 8.51 5.30
C GLY A 55 -8.82 9.32 4.99
N SER A 56 -8.74 10.63 5.13
CA SER A 56 -9.82 11.57 4.83
C SER A 56 -9.36 12.68 3.89
N ASP A 57 -10.23 13.05 2.96
CA ASP A 57 -10.11 14.21 2.07
C ASP A 57 -10.22 15.57 2.79
N ARG A 58 -10.59 15.57 4.08
CA ARG A 58 -10.86 16.79 4.87
C ARG A 58 -9.65 17.30 5.67
N SER A 59 -8.50 16.63 5.59
CA SER A 59 -7.28 16.96 6.33
C SER A 59 -6.07 16.71 5.45
N THR A 60 -5.18 17.70 5.33
CA THR A 60 -4.04 17.64 4.40
C THR A 60 -3.06 16.52 4.74
N GLY A 61 -2.85 16.21 6.01
CA GLY A 61 -2.00 15.10 6.46
C GLY A 61 -2.69 13.74 6.42
N ASP A 62 -4.02 13.71 6.40
CA ASP A 62 -4.81 12.46 6.39
C ASP A 62 -5.28 12.08 4.96
N CYS A 63 -5.05 12.94 3.96
CA CYS A 63 -5.56 12.70 2.60
C CYS A 63 -4.65 11.80 1.74
N LEU A 64 -3.54 11.30 2.28
CA LEU A 64 -2.59 10.47 1.53
C LEU A 64 -3.26 9.25 0.89
N GLY A 65 -4.03 8.50 1.68
CA GLY A 65 -4.80 7.34 1.19
C GLY A 65 -5.73 7.71 0.04
N PRO A 66 -6.76 8.54 0.29
CA PRO A 66 -7.71 8.98 -0.73
C PRO A 66 -7.05 9.55 -2.01
N LEU A 67 -5.93 10.27 -1.89
CA LEU A 67 -5.16 10.76 -3.03
C LEU A 67 -4.56 9.63 -3.88
N ILE A 68 -3.93 8.65 -3.24
CA ILE A 68 -3.34 7.51 -3.93
C ILE A 68 -4.42 6.65 -4.59
N GLY A 69 -5.50 6.36 -3.86
CA GLY A 69 -6.65 5.67 -4.42
C GLY A 69 -7.24 6.41 -5.61
N HIS A 70 -7.38 7.74 -5.54
CA HIS A 70 -7.88 8.54 -6.67
C HIS A 70 -6.92 8.56 -7.87
N LYS A 71 -5.60 8.45 -7.66
CA LYS A 71 -4.62 8.33 -8.76
C LYS A 71 -4.70 6.97 -9.46
N LEU A 72 -5.07 5.92 -8.74
CA LEU A 72 -5.04 4.54 -9.23
C LEU A 72 -6.40 4.03 -9.75
N TYR A 73 -7.53 4.48 -9.18
CA TYR A 73 -8.85 3.88 -9.47
C TYR A 73 -9.31 4.00 -10.93
N LYS A 74 -8.75 4.96 -11.70
CA LYS A 74 -9.08 5.13 -13.12
C LYS A 74 -8.52 4.02 -14.00
N ASN A 75 -7.48 3.34 -13.53
CA ASN A 75 -6.87 2.24 -14.25
C ASN A 75 -7.68 0.96 -14.00
N LYS A 76 -7.85 0.15 -15.04
CA LYS A 76 -8.49 -1.16 -14.92
C LYS A 76 -7.41 -2.20 -14.68
N TYR A 77 -7.35 -2.71 -13.45
CA TYR A 77 -6.47 -3.81 -13.08
C TYR A 77 -7.28 -5.10 -12.98
N ASN A 78 -6.70 -6.21 -13.44
CA ASN A 78 -7.32 -7.51 -13.26
C ASN A 78 -7.12 -7.97 -11.81
N LYS A 79 -8.16 -8.49 -11.16
CA LYS A 79 -8.14 -9.01 -9.77
C LYS A 79 -7.75 -8.01 -8.67
N ILE A 80 -7.52 -6.74 -8.99
CA ILE A 80 -7.10 -5.72 -8.03
C ILE A 80 -8.21 -4.69 -7.88
N HIS A 81 -8.66 -4.50 -6.64
CA HIS A 81 -9.74 -3.58 -6.29
C HIS A 81 -9.20 -2.47 -5.41
N ILE A 82 -9.53 -1.22 -5.74
CA ILE A 82 -9.05 -0.04 -5.02
C ILE A 82 -10.20 0.55 -4.24
N LEU A 83 -10.04 0.61 -2.91
CA LEU A 83 -11.02 1.17 -1.98
C LEU A 83 -10.40 2.33 -1.23
N GLY A 84 -11.16 3.40 -1.03
CA GLY A 84 -10.65 4.64 -0.45
C GLY A 84 -10.12 5.58 -1.53
N THR A 85 -11.01 6.40 -2.09
CA THR A 85 -10.65 7.46 -3.05
C THR A 85 -11.07 8.81 -2.48
N LEU A 86 -10.72 9.90 -3.15
CA LEU A 86 -11.25 11.23 -2.80
C LEU A 86 -12.80 11.27 -2.85
N GLU A 87 -13.42 10.54 -3.77
CA GLU A 87 -14.88 10.49 -3.90
C GLU A 87 -15.53 9.59 -2.86
N ASN A 88 -14.89 8.47 -2.53
CA ASN A 88 -15.37 7.48 -1.58
C ASN A 88 -14.27 7.18 -0.54
N PRO A 89 -14.02 8.08 0.42
CA PRO A 89 -12.94 7.92 1.39
C PRO A 89 -13.24 6.79 2.39
N VAL A 90 -12.18 6.10 2.82
CA VAL A 90 -12.23 5.13 3.90
C VAL A 90 -11.43 5.68 5.07
N HIS A 91 -12.09 5.92 6.19
CA HIS A 91 -11.51 6.52 7.40
C HIS A 91 -11.99 5.76 8.64
N ALA A 92 -11.43 6.08 9.81
CA ALA A 92 -11.72 5.38 11.06
C ALA A 92 -13.23 5.18 11.39
N LYS A 93 -14.12 6.09 10.96
CA LYS A 93 -15.57 6.00 11.24
C LYS A 93 -16.34 4.98 10.37
N ASN A 94 -15.84 4.64 9.18
CA ASN A 94 -16.51 3.71 8.24
C ASN A 94 -15.65 2.48 7.92
N LEU A 95 -14.49 2.34 8.56
CA LEU A 95 -13.53 1.26 8.32
C LEU A 95 -14.12 -0.12 8.58
N GLU A 96 -14.77 -0.32 9.73
CA GLU A 96 -15.40 -1.59 10.08
C GLU A 96 -16.47 -2.01 9.07
N LYS A 97 -17.33 -1.08 8.67
CA LYS A 97 -18.33 -1.31 7.61
C LYS A 97 -17.66 -1.71 6.30
N THR A 98 -16.57 -1.03 5.92
CA THR A 98 -15.81 -1.31 4.71
C THR A 98 -15.19 -2.71 4.75
N LEU A 99 -14.61 -3.11 5.88
CA LEU A 99 -14.06 -4.46 6.08
C LEU A 99 -15.14 -5.54 5.98
N ASN A 100 -16.33 -5.30 6.53
CA ASN A 100 -17.45 -6.23 6.41
C ASN A 100 -17.90 -6.38 4.94
N THR A 101 -17.94 -5.28 4.18
CA THR A 101 -18.21 -5.32 2.73
C THR A 101 -17.12 -6.10 1.98
N ILE A 102 -15.85 -5.89 2.31
CA ILE A 102 -14.73 -6.63 1.69
C ILE A 102 -14.90 -8.13 1.93
N LYS A 103 -15.13 -8.55 3.18
CA LYS A 103 -15.30 -9.97 3.54
C LYS A 103 -16.50 -10.61 2.85
N ALA A 104 -17.58 -9.86 2.65
CA ALA A 104 -18.78 -10.37 1.99
C ALA A 104 -18.63 -10.45 0.46
N SER A 105 -17.83 -9.56 -0.14
CA SER A 105 -17.75 -9.40 -1.60
C SER A 105 -16.58 -10.17 -2.22
N TYR A 106 -15.50 -10.36 -1.46
CA TYR A 106 -14.25 -10.94 -1.94
C TYR A 106 -13.85 -12.10 -1.02
N PRO A 107 -14.00 -13.36 -1.46
CA PRO A 107 -13.49 -14.51 -0.72
C PRO A 107 -11.97 -14.46 -0.60
N SER A 108 -11.46 -14.69 0.62
CA SER A 108 -10.02 -14.77 0.95
C SER A 108 -9.15 -13.70 0.25
N PRO A 109 -9.45 -12.40 0.40
CA PRO A 109 -8.72 -11.35 -0.29
C PRO A 109 -7.36 -11.12 0.36
N PHE A 110 -6.35 -10.78 -0.46
CA PHE A 110 -5.07 -10.26 0.01
C PHE A 110 -5.19 -8.74 0.11
N ILE A 111 -5.14 -8.20 1.32
CA ILE A 111 -5.39 -6.79 1.60
C ILE A 111 -4.06 -6.06 1.81
N ILE A 112 -3.78 -5.07 0.96
CA ILE A 112 -2.70 -4.11 1.13
C ILE A 112 -3.30 -2.86 1.76
N SER A 113 -3.01 -2.60 3.03
CA SER A 113 -3.46 -1.38 3.71
C SER A 113 -2.50 -0.22 3.46
N LEU A 114 -3.06 0.96 3.25
CA LEU A 114 -2.28 2.17 3.00
C LEU A 114 -2.77 3.29 3.91
N ASP A 115 -1.88 3.93 4.66
CA ASP A 115 -2.24 4.98 5.61
C ASP A 115 -1.13 6.03 5.72
N ALA A 116 -1.45 7.17 6.32
CA ALA A 116 -0.49 8.18 6.72
C ALA A 116 -0.37 8.21 8.24
N CYS A 117 0.84 8.52 8.74
CA CYS A 117 0.99 8.82 10.15
C CYS A 117 1.99 9.94 10.40
N LEU A 118 2.01 10.37 11.66
CA LEU A 118 2.98 11.31 12.17
C LEU A 118 4.18 10.57 12.74
N GLY A 119 5.37 11.15 12.61
CA GLY A 119 6.61 10.51 13.02
C GLY A 119 7.62 11.48 13.65
N ARG A 120 8.87 11.05 13.73
CA ARG A 120 9.98 11.92 14.16
C ARG A 120 10.32 12.91 13.04
N HIS A 121 10.91 14.05 13.40
CA HIS A 121 11.36 15.05 12.44
C HIS A 121 12.18 14.46 11.27
N ASN A 122 13.14 13.59 11.58
CA ASN A 122 14.02 13.00 10.56
C ASN A 122 13.37 11.88 9.74
N SER A 123 12.14 11.49 10.06
CA SER A 123 11.36 10.50 9.31
C SER A 123 10.34 11.12 8.37
N ILE A 124 10.16 12.45 8.37
CA ILE A 124 9.20 13.09 7.46
C ILE A 124 9.59 12.79 6.01
N GLY A 125 8.59 12.38 5.22
CA GLY A 125 8.80 11.95 3.84
C GLY A 125 9.13 10.47 3.70
N ASN A 126 9.31 9.73 4.80
CA ASN A 126 9.55 8.29 4.72
C ASN A 126 8.29 7.55 4.25
N ILE A 127 8.52 6.51 3.46
CA ILE A 127 7.55 5.50 3.07
C ILE A 127 8.05 4.18 3.64
N ILE A 128 7.19 3.53 4.42
CA ILE A 128 7.47 2.26 5.08
C ILE A 128 6.58 1.21 4.42
N ILE A 129 7.19 0.12 3.95
CA ILE A 129 6.51 -1.01 3.32
C ILE A 129 6.74 -2.22 4.20
N SER A 130 5.69 -2.89 4.66
CA SER A 130 5.78 -3.97 5.65
C SER A 130 4.98 -5.19 5.24
N SER A 131 5.52 -6.39 5.48
CA SER A 131 4.90 -7.70 5.24
C SER A 131 3.90 -8.13 6.33
N GLY A 132 3.30 -7.15 7.01
CA GLY A 132 2.36 -7.40 8.10
C GLY A 132 1.26 -6.35 8.18
N PRO A 133 0.25 -6.60 9.02
CA PRO A 133 -0.90 -5.74 9.13
C PRO A 133 -0.54 -4.35 9.60
N LEU A 134 -1.36 -3.39 9.18
CA LEU A 134 -1.39 -2.05 9.72
C LEU A 134 -2.28 -2.03 10.96
N LYS A 135 -1.86 -1.31 12.00
CA LYS A 135 -2.76 -0.84 13.05
C LYS A 135 -3.13 0.63 12.76
N PRO A 136 -4.32 0.92 12.22
CA PRO A 136 -4.67 2.28 11.81
C PRO A 136 -4.85 3.19 13.03
N GLY A 137 -4.58 4.49 12.85
CA GLY A 137 -5.02 5.50 13.80
C GLY A 137 -4.07 5.82 14.97
N ALA A 138 -2.75 5.85 14.75
CA ALA A 138 -1.82 6.33 15.77
C ALA A 138 -2.14 7.76 16.30
N GLY A 139 -2.90 8.57 15.55
CA GLY A 139 -3.37 9.91 15.97
C GLY A 139 -4.82 9.99 16.47
N VAL A 140 -5.52 8.85 16.62
CA VAL A 140 -6.90 8.80 17.10
C VAL A 140 -7.04 7.62 18.06
N ASN A 141 -7.19 7.89 19.36
CA ASN A 141 -7.36 6.95 20.48
C ASN A 141 -8.53 5.93 20.32
N LYS A 142 -8.50 5.07 19.31
CA LYS A 142 -9.51 4.03 19.06
C LYS A 142 -8.83 2.68 18.88
N ASN A 143 -9.39 1.65 19.50
CA ASN A 143 -9.03 0.26 19.28
C ASN A 143 -9.55 -0.20 17.92
N LEU A 144 -8.85 0.18 16.85
CA LEU A 144 -9.12 -0.33 15.51
C LEU A 144 -8.47 -1.71 15.34
N PRO A 145 -9.11 -2.65 14.59
CA PRO A 145 -8.52 -3.94 14.29
C PRO A 145 -7.23 -3.77 13.49
N GLU A 146 -6.35 -4.76 13.55
CA GLU A 146 -5.24 -4.90 12.60
C GLU A 146 -5.80 -5.19 11.20
N ILE A 147 -5.23 -4.53 10.18
CA ILE A 147 -5.77 -4.52 8.83
C ILE A 147 -4.69 -4.80 7.80
N GLY A 148 -4.95 -5.79 6.95
CA GLY A 148 -4.10 -6.10 5.83
C GLY A 148 -3.14 -7.24 6.10
N ASP A 149 -2.65 -7.82 5.02
CA ASP A 149 -1.57 -8.80 4.98
C ASP A 149 -0.22 -8.09 4.71
N MET A 150 -0.29 -6.92 4.09
CA MET A 150 0.81 -6.03 3.79
C MET A 150 0.38 -4.59 4.05
N SER A 151 1.30 -3.73 4.47
CA SER A 151 1.01 -2.33 4.76
C SER A 151 2.01 -1.36 4.13
N ILE A 152 1.51 -0.18 3.75
CA ILE A 152 2.29 0.95 3.26
C ILE A 152 1.95 2.17 4.12
N ILE A 153 2.94 2.77 4.76
CA ILE A 153 2.74 3.92 5.65
C ILE A 153 3.58 5.09 5.15
N GLY A 154 2.95 6.25 4.96
CA GLY A 154 3.63 7.52 4.70
C GLY A 154 3.78 8.38 5.95
N ILE A 155 5.00 8.79 6.28
CA ILE A 155 5.25 9.75 7.38
C ILE A 155 5.11 11.16 6.84
N VAL A 156 3.97 11.80 7.10
CA VAL A 156 3.60 13.06 6.45
C VAL A 156 4.05 14.30 7.23
N ASN A 157 4.22 14.18 8.55
CA ASN A 157 4.61 15.29 9.43
C ASN A 157 5.14 14.79 10.80
N ILE A 158 5.50 15.72 11.68
CA ILE A 158 6.00 15.48 13.04
C ILE A 158 4.83 15.11 13.97
N GLY A 159 5.00 14.08 14.79
CA GLY A 159 4.05 13.68 15.85
C GLY A 159 4.35 14.32 17.20
N GLY A 160 3.49 14.08 18.19
CA GLY A 160 3.64 14.58 19.55
C GLY A 160 2.44 15.40 20.03
N TYR A 161 2.61 16.70 20.24
CA TYR A 161 1.54 17.54 20.77
C TYR A 161 0.62 18.06 19.67
N MET A 162 -0.70 18.07 19.92
CA MET A 162 -1.73 18.58 18.99
C MET A 162 -1.77 17.91 17.60
N GLU A 163 -1.60 16.59 17.55
CA GLU A 163 -1.56 15.79 16.31
C GLU A 163 -2.72 16.05 15.35
N TYR A 164 -3.93 16.26 15.87
CA TYR A 164 -5.09 16.61 15.06
C TYR A 164 -4.90 17.92 14.28
N SER A 165 -4.37 18.96 14.93
CA SER A 165 -4.10 20.26 14.28
C SER A 165 -2.93 20.17 13.30
N ILE A 166 -1.94 19.34 13.62
CA ILE A 166 -0.80 19.07 12.73
C ILE A 166 -1.28 18.39 11.45
N LEU A 167 -2.13 17.37 11.55
CA LEU A 167 -2.69 16.70 10.37
C LEU A 167 -3.48 17.69 9.51
N GLN A 168 -4.27 18.58 10.10
CA GLN A 168 -5.02 19.60 9.34
C GLN A 168 -4.13 20.60 8.59
N SER A 169 -2.94 20.89 9.12
CA SER A 169 -2.00 21.91 8.60
C SER A 169 -0.73 21.32 7.97
N THR A 170 -0.73 20.03 7.68
CA THR A 170 0.41 19.35 7.07
C THR A 170 0.69 19.89 5.66
N ARG A 171 1.98 20.05 5.32
CA ARG A 171 2.39 20.57 4.01
C ARG A 171 1.95 19.60 2.91
N LEU A 172 0.98 20.03 2.10
CA LEU A 172 0.47 19.25 0.97
C LEU A 172 1.59 18.78 0.01
N ASN A 173 2.64 19.58 -0.19
CA ASN A 173 3.78 19.19 -1.02
C ASN A 173 4.45 17.88 -0.54
N THR A 174 4.60 17.69 0.78
CA THR A 174 5.15 16.45 1.34
C THR A 174 4.24 15.26 1.02
N VAL A 175 2.93 15.45 1.21
CA VAL A 175 1.92 14.41 0.94
C VAL A 175 1.89 14.05 -0.54
N MET A 176 1.96 15.05 -1.43
CA MET A 176 1.98 14.84 -2.88
C MET A 176 3.23 14.08 -3.34
N LYS A 177 4.42 14.41 -2.82
CA LYS A 177 5.65 13.67 -3.13
C LYS A 177 5.54 12.19 -2.73
N ILE A 178 5.03 11.91 -1.53
CA ILE A 178 4.80 10.55 -1.05
C ILE A 178 3.78 9.84 -1.96
N ALA A 179 2.65 10.49 -2.24
CA ALA A 179 1.59 9.95 -3.08
C ALA A 179 2.07 9.61 -4.50
N ASP A 180 2.92 10.44 -5.10
CA ASP A 180 3.44 10.22 -6.45
C ASP A 180 4.39 9.03 -6.51
N ILE A 181 5.25 8.82 -5.50
CA ILE A 181 6.11 7.64 -5.44
C ILE A 181 5.27 6.37 -5.29
N ILE A 182 4.35 6.33 -4.33
CA ILE A 182 3.54 5.14 -4.06
C ILE A 182 2.63 4.81 -5.25
N SER A 183 1.91 5.79 -5.81
CA SER A 183 1.00 5.55 -6.93
C SER A 183 1.73 5.06 -8.18
N ARG A 184 2.88 5.65 -8.55
CA ARG A 184 3.69 5.16 -9.68
C ARG A 184 4.28 3.78 -9.40
N GLY A 185 4.67 3.55 -8.15
CA GLY A 185 5.09 2.29 -7.57
C GLY A 185 4.10 1.15 -7.79
N LEU A 186 2.90 1.34 -7.25
CA LEU A 186 1.79 0.38 -7.30
C LEU A 186 1.28 0.19 -8.71
N ASN A 187 1.09 1.27 -9.48
CA ASN A 187 0.62 1.16 -10.87
C ASN A 187 1.49 0.22 -11.70
N ARG A 188 2.82 0.30 -11.57
CA ARG A 188 3.73 -0.63 -12.27
C ARG A 188 3.49 -2.08 -11.86
N HIS A 189 3.46 -2.38 -10.57
CA HIS A 189 3.27 -3.75 -10.10
C HIS A 189 1.89 -4.30 -10.43
N PHE A 190 0.85 -3.48 -10.29
CA PHE A 190 -0.52 -3.89 -10.57
C PHE A 190 -0.73 -4.21 -12.06
N ASN A 191 -0.07 -3.49 -12.96
CA ASN A 191 -0.04 -3.86 -14.37
C ASN A 191 0.70 -5.19 -14.60
N LEU A 192 1.89 -5.37 -14.02
CA LEU A 192 2.66 -6.63 -14.15
C LEU A 192 1.89 -7.85 -13.61
N ILE A 193 1.20 -7.69 -12.47
CA ILE A 193 0.32 -8.71 -11.90
C ILE A 193 -0.82 -9.00 -12.88
N SER A 194 -1.50 -7.96 -13.36
CA SER A 194 -2.61 -8.11 -14.32
C SER A 194 -2.16 -8.89 -15.56
N ASP A 195 -1.03 -8.51 -16.16
CA ASP A 195 -0.47 -9.11 -17.38
C ASP A 195 -0.02 -10.56 -17.17
N SER A 196 0.63 -10.85 -16.03
CA SER A 196 1.12 -12.21 -15.72
C SER A 196 -0.02 -13.22 -15.57
N TYR A 197 -1.20 -12.79 -15.12
CA TYR A 197 -2.39 -13.64 -15.04
C TYR A 197 -3.22 -13.66 -16.33
N PHE A 198 -3.03 -12.71 -17.27
CA PHE A 198 -3.57 -12.84 -18.64
C PHE A 198 -2.86 -13.91 -19.45
N ILE A 199 -1.61 -14.23 -19.13
CA ILE A 199 -0.82 -15.25 -19.83
C ILE A 199 -1.11 -16.68 -19.31
N ASN A 200 -1.84 -16.83 -18.19
CA ASN A 200 -2.17 -18.14 -17.62
C ASN A 200 -3.68 -18.45 -17.45
N PRO A 201 -4.47 -18.43 -18.54
CA PRO A 201 -5.62 -19.30 -18.67
C PRO A 201 -5.30 -20.38 -19.72
N SER A 202 -4.86 -21.55 -19.25
CA SER A 202 -4.96 -22.84 -19.97
C SER A 202 -4.01 -23.21 -21.13
N THR A 203 -2.83 -22.60 -21.28
CA THR A 203 -1.74 -23.13 -22.15
C THR A 203 -0.40 -22.75 -21.53
N GLU A 204 0.38 -23.61 -20.88
CA GLU A 204 1.28 -24.58 -21.51
C GLU A 204 1.64 -25.69 -20.49
N LYS A 205 1.13 -26.90 -20.73
CA LYS A 205 1.83 -28.14 -20.37
C LYS A 205 2.28 -28.77 -21.69
N SER A 206 3.50 -28.48 -22.13
CA SER A 206 4.37 -29.41 -22.84
C SER A 206 5.54 -28.67 -23.49
N HIS A 207 6.74 -29.23 -23.29
CA HIS A 207 7.98 -28.98 -24.03
C HIS A 207 8.66 -27.64 -23.75
N PHE A 208 9.79 -27.70 -23.03
CA PHE A 208 11.12 -27.60 -23.66
C PHE A 208 12.16 -28.13 -22.66
N ASP A 209 12.46 -29.42 -22.80
CA ASP A 209 13.82 -29.92 -22.56
C ASP A 209 14.64 -29.53 -23.80
N LEU A 210 15.69 -28.73 -23.58
CA LEU A 210 17.03 -28.74 -24.21
C LEU A 210 17.77 -27.44 -23.86
#